data_AF-A0A497AX56-F1
#
_entry.id   AF-A0A497AX56-F1
#
_cell.length_a   1.000
_cell.length_b   1.000
_cell.length_c   1.000
_cell.angle_alpha   90.00
_cell.angle_beta   90.00
_cell.angle_gamma   90.00
#
_symmetry.space_group_name_H-M   'P 1'
#
loop_
_entity.id
_entity.type
_entity.pdbx_description
1 polymer ?
#
loop_
_entity_poly.entity_id
_entity_poly.type
_entity_poly.pdbx_seq_one_letter_code
_entity_poly.pdbx_strand_id
1 'polypeptide(L)'
;MTKSKSNWLGKLTSALVLLYTVAIIGWAIAHKLVGDGFWLLALANGFTIYLFAPLPLAALLAALSRRRATWVALLAPVLLFFNLFGADLTPSSSIAHAGTKNPTLTVMTYNVLYTNTDAAPIAASV
;
A
#
# COMPACT_ATOMS: atom_id res chain seq x y z
N MET A 1 22.86 -10.84 37.42
CA MET A 1 23.23 -9.56 36.75
C MET A 1 22.86 -9.62 35.26
N THR A 2 21.63 -9.29 34.86
CA THR A 2 21.20 -9.29 33.42
C THR A 2 20.34 -8.07 33.03
N LYS A 3 20.18 -7.08 33.92
CA LYS A 3 19.30 -5.90 33.70
C LYS A 3 19.77 -4.90 32.62
N SER A 4 21.03 -4.97 32.16
CA SER A 4 21.59 -3.95 31.26
C SER A 4 21.21 -4.15 29.77
N LYS A 5 21.17 -5.39 29.27
CA LYS A 5 20.93 -5.68 27.83
C LYS A 5 19.51 -5.32 27.36
N SER A 6 18.52 -5.43 28.24
CA SER A 6 17.11 -5.15 27.92
C SER A 6 16.86 -3.67 27.55
N ASN A 7 17.57 -2.74 28.20
CA ASN A 7 17.37 -1.31 27.96
C ASN A 7 17.91 -0.87 26.60
N TRP A 8 19.01 -1.46 26.14
CA TRP A 8 19.61 -1.14 24.85
C TRP A 8 18.79 -1.69 23.68
N LEU A 9 18.32 -2.94 23.79
CA LEU A 9 17.41 -3.53 22.79
C LEU A 9 16.14 -2.69 22.63
N GLY A 10 15.49 -2.30 23.73
CA GLY A 10 14.28 -1.48 23.67
C GLY A 10 14.51 -0.08 23.08
N LYS A 11 15.70 0.52 23.30
CA LYS A 11 16.07 1.79 22.66
C LYS A 11 16.31 1.62 21.17
N LEU A 12 17.01 0.55 20.78
CA LEU A 12 17.31 0.25 19.38
C LEU A 12 16.03 -0.02 18.58
N THR A 13 15.13 -0.86 19.09
CA THR A 13 13.86 -1.14 18.41
C THR A 13 12.98 0.10 18.30
N SER A 14 12.94 0.93 19.35
CA SER A 14 12.21 2.21 19.30
C SER A 14 12.81 3.18 18.28
N ALA A 15 14.14 3.25 18.19
CA ALA A 15 14.83 4.09 17.20
C ALA A 15 14.55 3.62 15.77
N LEU A 16 14.54 2.32 15.51
CA LEU A 16 14.20 1.74 14.20
C LEU A 16 12.77 2.07 13.78
N VAL A 17 11.79 1.90 14.69
CA VAL A 17 10.39 2.24 14.41
C VAL A 17 10.24 3.75 14.15
N LEU A 18 10.94 4.59 14.90
CA LEU A 18 10.89 6.04 14.73
C LEU A 18 11.53 6.48 13.41
N LEU A 19 12.68 5.92 13.04
CA LEU A 19 13.33 6.20 11.76
C LEU A 19 12.44 5.78 10.59
N TYR A 20 11.83 4.60 10.67
CA TYR A 20 10.85 4.14 9.70
C TYR A 20 9.65 5.10 9.59
N THR A 21 9.08 5.50 10.72
CA THR A 21 7.97 6.45 10.79
C THR A 21 8.31 7.78 10.12
N VAL A 22 9.48 8.35 10.43
CA VAL A 22 9.95 9.60 9.83
C VAL A 22 10.14 9.45 8.32
N ALA A 23 10.67 8.31 7.86
CA ALA A 23 10.82 8.04 6.43
C ALA A 23 9.45 7.98 5.71
N ILE A 24 8.45 7.31 6.28
CA ILE A 24 7.10 7.24 5.71
C ILE A 24 6.44 8.62 5.67
N ILE A 25 6.53 9.40 6.74
CA ILE A 25 5.96 10.74 6.79
C ILE A 25 6.67 11.66 5.78
N GLY A 26 8.00 11.60 5.72
CA GLY A 26 8.80 12.37 4.76
C GLY A 26 8.44 12.03 3.32
N TRP A 27 8.29 10.74 3.01
CA TRP A 27 7.79 10.28 1.71
C TRP A 27 6.38 10.79 1.43
N ALA A 28 5.44 10.69 2.38
CA ALA A 28 4.06 11.13 2.19
C ALA A 28 3.96 12.64 1.90
N ILE A 29 4.77 13.45 2.59
CA ILE A 29 4.89 14.90 2.32
C ILE A 29 5.47 15.12 0.92
N ALA A 30 6.56 14.44 0.57
CA ALA A 30 7.18 14.57 -0.75
C ALA A 30 6.21 14.18 -1.88
N HIS A 31 5.48 13.07 -1.70
CA HIS A 31 4.45 12.59 -2.61
C HIS A 31 3.35 13.64 -2.83
N LYS A 32 2.90 14.33 -1.77
CA LYS A 32 1.90 15.39 -1.89
C LYS A 32 2.40 16.67 -2.55
N LEU A 33 3.67 17.04 -2.35
CA LEU A 33 4.22 18.30 -2.86
C LEU A 33 4.75 18.19 -4.29
N VAL A 34 5.37 17.07 -4.65
CA VAL A 34 6.07 16.88 -5.93
C VAL A 34 5.31 15.93 -6.85
N GLY A 35 4.49 15.02 -6.30
CA GLY A 35 3.84 13.97 -7.07
C GLY A 35 4.87 13.10 -7.80
N ASP A 36 4.69 12.96 -9.11
CA ASP A 36 5.58 12.20 -9.99
C ASP A 36 6.57 13.07 -10.78
N GLY A 37 6.69 14.36 -10.44
CA GLY A 37 7.59 15.30 -11.15
C GLY A 37 9.08 15.01 -10.95
N PHE A 38 9.45 14.22 -9.94
CA PHE A 38 10.82 13.80 -9.67
C PHE A 38 10.96 12.28 -9.85
N TRP A 39 11.83 11.85 -10.76
CA TRP A 39 11.86 10.45 -11.22
C TRP A 39 12.12 9.42 -10.11
N LEU A 40 12.98 9.71 -9.12
CA LEU A 40 13.21 8.80 -7.98
C LEU A 40 11.97 8.68 -7.09
N LEU A 41 11.24 9.79 -6.91
CA LEU A 41 9.99 9.78 -6.16
C LEU A 41 8.90 9.05 -6.94
N ALA A 42 8.81 9.25 -8.25
CA ALA A 42 7.90 8.50 -9.12
C ALA A 42 8.18 6.99 -9.05
N LEU A 43 9.46 6.59 -9.05
CA LEU A 43 9.84 5.19 -8.84
C LEU A 43 9.38 4.68 -7.47
N ALA A 44 9.65 5.43 -6.40
CA ALA A 44 9.18 5.07 -5.06
C ALA A 44 7.64 4.98 -4.98
N ASN A 45 6.93 5.90 -5.64
CA ASN A 45 5.46 5.92 -5.70
C ASN A 45 4.93 4.67 -6.40
N GLY A 46 5.58 4.23 -7.49
CA GLY A 46 5.24 2.97 -8.17
C GLY A 46 5.37 1.73 -7.28
N PHE A 47 6.23 1.78 -6.26
CA PHE A 47 6.45 0.71 -5.29
C PHE A 47 5.93 1.04 -3.89
N THR A 48 4.94 1.95 -3.78
CA THR A 48 4.44 2.43 -2.48
C THR A 48 4.06 1.29 -1.54
N ILE A 49 3.42 0.23 -2.04
CA ILE A 49 3.01 -0.92 -1.23
C ILE A 49 4.20 -1.59 -0.50
N TYR A 50 5.37 -1.61 -1.15
CA TYR A 50 6.59 -2.18 -0.56
C TYR A 50 7.20 -1.29 0.50
N LEU A 51 6.96 0.03 0.45
CA LEU A 51 7.34 0.97 1.50
C LEU A 51 6.60 0.67 2.82
N PHE A 52 5.39 0.14 2.73
CA PHE A 52 4.59 -0.30 3.87
C PHE A 52 4.81 -1.77 4.26
N ALA A 53 5.55 -2.56 3.48
CA ALA A 53 5.85 -3.95 3.81
C ALA A 53 6.55 -4.15 5.18
N PRO A 54 7.41 -3.25 5.67
CA PRO A 54 7.99 -3.35 7.02
C PRO A 54 7.01 -3.08 8.17
N LEU A 55 5.79 -2.61 7.90
CA LEU A 55 4.84 -2.14 8.92
C LEU A 55 4.42 -3.24 9.92
N PRO A 56 4.15 -4.50 9.52
CA PRO A 56 3.91 -5.60 10.47
C PRO A 56 5.14 -5.88 11.36
N LEU A 57 6.34 -5.81 10.79
CA LEU A 57 7.57 -5.98 11.56
C LEU A 57 7.77 -4.82 12.54
N ALA A 58 7.50 -3.59 12.12
CA ALA A 58 7.55 -2.42 12.99
C ALA A 58 6.53 -2.52 14.15
N ALA A 59 5.35 -3.10 13.92
CA ALA A 59 4.37 -3.39 14.98
C ALA A 59 4.90 -4.41 15.99
N LEU A 60 5.53 -5.49 15.53
CA LEU A 60 6.18 -6.48 16.40
C LEU A 60 7.32 -5.85 17.22
N LEU A 61 8.13 -5.00 16.61
CA LEU A 61 9.21 -4.28 17.29
C LEU A 61 8.66 -3.27 18.32
N ALA A 62 7.55 -2.60 18.02
CA ALA A 62 6.87 -1.71 18.95
C ALA A 62 6.36 -2.48 20.18
N ALA A 63 5.73 -3.64 19.97
CA ALA A 63 5.29 -4.55 21.02
C ALA A 63 6.46 -5.02 21.90
N LEU A 64 7.59 -5.37 21.29
CA LEU A 64 8.79 -5.82 22.01
C LEU A 64 9.44 -4.69 22.83
N SER A 65 9.36 -3.43 22.37
CA SER A 65 9.89 -2.29 23.12
C SER A 65 9.09 -1.98 24.40
N ARG A 66 7.81 -2.39 24.46
CA ARG A 66 6.84 -2.05 25.52
C ARG A 66 6.69 -0.55 25.83
N ARG A 67 7.10 0.34 24.92
CA ARG A 67 7.02 1.79 25.10
C ARG A 67 5.79 2.35 24.39
N ARG A 68 4.96 3.11 25.12
CA ARG A 68 3.77 3.77 24.57
C ARG A 68 4.12 4.74 23.43
N ALA A 69 5.24 5.46 23.55
CA ALA A 69 5.70 6.39 22.53
C ALA A 69 5.90 5.72 21.15
N THR A 70 6.40 4.48 21.13
CA THR A 70 6.63 3.72 19.90
C THR A 70 5.32 3.35 19.18
N TRP A 71 4.27 3.04 19.95
CA TRP A 71 2.92 2.82 19.40
C TRP A 71 2.30 4.10 18.86
N VAL A 72 2.49 5.23 19.54
CA VAL A 72 2.01 6.54 19.06
C VAL A 72 2.70 6.91 17.75
N ALA A 73 4.00 6.69 17.62
CA ALA A 73 4.73 6.91 16.38
C ALA A 73 4.19 6.03 15.23
N LEU A 74 3.93 4.74 15.50
CA LEU A 74 3.43 3.80 14.51
C LEU A 74 1.99 4.09 14.03
N LEU A 75 1.21 4.84 14.81
CA LEU A 75 -0.17 5.17 14.46
C LEU A 75 -0.27 5.97 13.14
N ALA A 76 0.67 6.88 12.90
CA ALA A 76 0.71 7.66 11.66
C ALA A 76 0.87 6.81 10.39
N PRO A 77 1.90 5.93 10.26
CA PRO A 77 2.05 5.07 9.08
C PRO A 77 0.91 4.05 8.95
N VAL A 78 0.34 3.58 10.07
CA VAL A 78 -0.85 2.69 10.04
C VAL A 78 -2.05 3.41 9.42
N LEU A 79 -2.36 4.62 9.89
CA LEU A 79 -3.47 5.40 9.33
C LEU A 79 -3.24 5.73 7.86
N LEU A 80 -2.02 6.08 7.47
CA LEU A 80 -1.66 6.31 6.07
C LEU A 80 -1.85 5.05 5.23
N PHE A 81 -1.42 3.88 5.72
CA PHE A 81 -1.61 2.62 5.02
C PHE A 81 -3.10 2.32 4.77
N PHE A 82 -3.95 2.44 5.80
CA PHE A 82 -5.38 2.22 5.64
C PHE A 82 -6.05 3.28 4.76
N ASN A 83 -5.57 4.52 4.78
CA ASN A 83 -6.08 5.57 3.88
C ASN A 83 -5.79 5.24 2.41
N LEU A 84 -4.60 4.71 2.11
CA LEU A 84 -4.15 4.42 0.74
C LEU A 84 -4.64 3.07 0.22
N PHE A 85 -4.63 2.02 1.06
CA PHE A 85 -4.86 0.63 0.63
C PHE A 85 -6.08 -0.02 1.31
N GLY A 86 -6.69 0.63 2.31
CA GLY A 86 -7.75 0.03 3.09
C GLY A 86 -8.96 -0.37 2.25
N ALA A 87 -9.35 0.48 1.29
CA ALA A 87 -10.48 0.22 0.40
C ALA A 87 -10.25 -1.04 -0.46
N ASP A 88 -9.03 -1.23 -0.98
CA ASP A 88 -8.68 -2.36 -1.84
C ASP A 88 -8.57 -3.69 -1.07
N LEU A 89 -8.27 -3.62 0.23
CA LEU A 89 -8.11 -4.79 1.10
C LEU A 89 -9.39 -5.19 1.82
N THR A 90 -10.41 -4.33 1.85
CA THR A 90 -11.71 -4.63 2.46
C THR A 90 -12.73 -5.05 1.41
N PRO A 91 -13.56 -6.08 1.68
CA PRO A 91 -14.63 -6.46 0.77
C PRO A 91 -15.59 -5.29 0.55
N SER A 92 -15.95 -5.03 -0.71
CA SER A 92 -16.96 -4.02 -1.04
C SER A 92 -18.29 -4.39 -0.37
N SER A 93 -18.82 -3.48 0.45
CA SER A 93 -20.07 -3.69 1.18
C SER A 93 -21.31 -3.62 0.28
N SER A 94 -21.19 -3.01 -0.91
CA SER A 94 -22.24 -3.03 -1.91
C SER A 94 -22.17 -4.31 -2.73
N ILE A 95 -23.07 -5.25 -2.44
CA ILE A 95 -23.40 -6.30 -3.40
C ILE A 95 -24.11 -5.59 -4.56
N ALA A 96 -23.38 -5.38 -5.65
CA ALA A 96 -23.96 -4.87 -6.88
C ALA A 96 -25.02 -5.85 -7.36
N HIS A 97 -26.29 -5.52 -7.17
CA HIS A 97 -27.39 -6.27 -7.76
C HIS A 97 -27.54 -5.73 -9.18
N ALA A 98 -27.29 -6.59 -10.18
CA ALA A 98 -27.75 -6.32 -11.53
C ALA A 98 -29.29 -6.26 -11.46
N GLY A 99 -29.85 -5.06 -11.45
CA GLY A 99 -31.29 -4.91 -11.54
C GLY A 99 -31.78 -5.64 -12.79
N THR A 100 -32.90 -6.34 -12.70
CA THR A 100 -33.52 -7.07 -13.83
C THR A 100 -33.89 -6.17 -15.03
N LYS A 101 -33.67 -4.86 -14.91
CA LYS A 101 -33.86 -3.82 -15.93
C LYS A 101 -32.57 -3.14 -16.40
N ASN A 102 -31.41 -3.52 -15.87
CA ASN A 102 -30.14 -2.95 -16.29
C ASN A 102 -29.65 -3.68 -17.56
N PRO A 103 -29.19 -2.96 -18.59
CA PRO A 103 -28.68 -3.59 -19.80
C PRO A 103 -27.46 -4.47 -19.48
N THR A 104 -27.52 -5.74 -19.90
CA THR A 104 -26.40 -6.67 -19.77
C THR A 104 -25.31 -6.29 -20.78
N LEU A 105 -24.13 -5.93 -20.28
CA LEU A 105 -22.94 -5.71 -21.11
C LEU A 105 -22.11 -6.99 -21.11
N THR A 106 -22.03 -7.66 -22.27
CA THR A 106 -21.10 -8.78 -22.47
C THR A 106 -19.77 -8.23 -22.95
N VAL A 107 -18.71 -8.45 -22.17
CA VAL A 107 -17.33 -8.07 -22.54
C VAL A 107 -16.54 -9.33 -22.87
N MET A 108 -15.98 -9.38 -24.07
CA MET A 108 -15.00 -10.38 -24.47
C MET A 108 -13.62 -9.73 -24.65
N THR A 109 -12.57 -10.42 -24.20
CA THR A 109 -11.19 -10.07 -24.52
C THR A 109 -10.60 -11.18 -25.39
N TYR A 110 -9.97 -10.81 -26.50
CA TYR A 110 -9.33 -11.74 -27.43
C TYR A 110 -7.92 -11.25 -27.76
N ASN A 111 -6.96 -12.16 -27.80
CA ASN A 111 -5.59 -11.84 -28.18
C ASN A 111 -5.45 -11.92 -29.71
N VAL A 112 -5.38 -10.77 -30.37
CA VAL A 112 -5.15 -10.67 -31.82
C VAL A 112 -3.65 -10.52 -32.06
N LEU A 113 -3.07 -11.44 -32.82
CA LEU A 113 -1.67 -11.34 -33.26
C LEU A 113 -1.46 -10.05 -34.06
N TYR A 114 -0.38 -9.30 -33.78
CA TYR A 114 -0.17 -7.96 -34.36
C TYR A 114 -0.09 -7.92 -35.91
N THR A 115 0.22 -9.05 -36.54
CA THR A 115 0.27 -9.19 -38.01
C THR A 115 -1.10 -9.45 -38.63
N ASN A 116 -2.15 -9.66 -37.83
CA ASN A 116 -3.49 -9.87 -38.33
C ASN A 116 -4.14 -8.52 -38.65
N THR A 117 -4.35 -8.26 -39.94
CA THR A 117 -5.00 -7.05 -40.46
C THR A 117 -6.52 -7.19 -40.62
N ASP A 118 -7.06 -8.40 -40.47
CA ASP A 118 -8.50 -8.71 -40.58
C ASP A 118 -9.17 -8.72 -39.20
N ALA A 119 -9.28 -7.55 -38.58
CA ALA A 119 -9.99 -7.39 -37.31
C ALA A 119 -11.52 -7.39 -37.46
N ALA A 120 -12.04 -7.07 -38.66
CA ALA A 120 -13.48 -6.93 -38.91
C ALA A 120 -14.28 -8.25 -38.74
N PRO A 121 -13.82 -9.41 -39.23
CA PRO A 121 -14.50 -10.69 -38.99
C PRO A 121 -14.52 -11.10 -37.52
N ILE A 122 -13.46 -10.77 -36.77
CA ILE A 122 -13.34 -11.08 -35.33
C ILE A 122 -14.35 -10.26 -34.53
N ALA A 123 -14.51 -8.97 -34.86
CA ALA A 123 -15.51 -8.11 -34.23
C ALA A 123 -16.96 -8.53 -34.57
N ALA A 124 -17.19 -9.16 -35.73
CA ALA A 124 -18.52 -9.59 -36.17
C ALA A 124 -18.97 -10.94 -35.56
N SER A 125 -18.07 -11.70 -34.93
CA SER A 125 -18.38 -13.01 -34.33
C SER A 125 -18.72 -12.95 -32.83
N VAL A 126 -18.77 -11.77 -32.24
CA VAL A 126 -19.01 -11.53 -30.81
C VAL A 126 -20.38 -10.93 -30.59
#